data_AF-A0A4Y3RXU8-F1
#
_entry.id   AF-A0A4Y3RXU8-F1
#
_cell.length_a   1.000
_cell.length_b   1.000
_cell.length_c   1.000
_cell.angle_alpha   90.00
_cell.angle_beta   90.00
_cell.angle_gamma   90.00
#
_symmetry.space_group_name_H-M   'P 1'
#
loop_
_entity.id
_entity.type
_entity.pdbx_description
1 polymer ?
#
loop_
_entity_poly.entity_id
_entity_poly.type
_entity_poly.pdbx_seq_one_letter_code
_entity_poly.pdbx_strand_id
1 'polypeptide(L)'
;MATPPTEDRHAATEARLRAALTARAAQVTHHDLRREPPPQGRARSLRGLYGRGLAALAVAAAVAAVCLLALLPESRLNPTPVQPARPPATTTDRPAPEQPPMPRPSAQTPRVVPPAPAD
;
A
#
# COMPACT_ATOMS: atom_id res chain seq x y z
N MET A 1 -45.17 48.62 -5.62
CA MET A 1 -44.83 47.22 -5.31
C MET A 1 -43.36 47.17 -4.93
N ALA A 2 -43.06 47.05 -3.63
CA ALA A 2 -41.68 46.84 -3.18
C ALA A 2 -41.34 45.36 -3.36
N THR A 3 -40.22 45.06 -4.00
CA THR A 3 -39.75 43.67 -4.10
C THR A 3 -39.13 43.28 -2.75
N PRO A 4 -39.40 42.06 -2.24
CA PRO A 4 -38.88 41.65 -0.94
C PRO A 4 -37.35 41.66 -0.95
N PRO A 5 -36.68 41.98 0.16
CA PRO A 5 -35.21 42.07 0.20
C PRO A 5 -34.59 40.72 -0.18
N THR A 6 -33.41 40.77 -0.78
CA THR A 6 -32.74 39.60 -1.37
C THR A 6 -32.50 38.46 -0.36
N GLU A 7 -32.28 38.82 0.90
CA GLU A 7 -32.09 37.89 2.02
C GLU A 7 -33.34 37.04 2.28
N ASP A 8 -34.53 37.62 2.21
CA ASP A 8 -35.81 36.90 2.39
C ASP A 8 -36.05 35.90 1.27
N ARG A 9 -35.63 36.24 0.03
CA ARG A 9 -35.74 35.32 -1.10
C ARG A 9 -34.79 34.14 -0.94
N HIS A 10 -33.56 34.38 -0.48
CA HIS A 10 -32.59 33.32 -0.22
C HIS A 10 -33.11 32.36 0.85
N ALA A 11 -33.59 32.88 1.98
CA ALA A 11 -34.17 32.08 3.06
C ALA A 11 -35.36 31.23 2.58
N ALA A 12 -36.26 31.82 1.78
CA ALA A 12 -37.39 31.11 1.20
C ALA A 12 -36.95 29.99 0.24
N THR A 13 -35.95 30.24 -0.61
CA THR A 13 -35.40 29.22 -1.51
C THR A 13 -34.73 28.09 -0.76
N GLU A 14 -33.98 28.40 0.30
CA GLU A 14 -33.31 27.40 1.12
C GLU A 14 -34.33 26.52 1.87
N ALA A 15 -35.37 27.11 2.43
CA ALA A 15 -36.46 26.36 3.08
C ALA A 15 -37.14 25.39 2.10
N ARG A 16 -37.39 25.85 0.86
CA ARG A 16 -37.98 25.01 -0.19
C ARG A 16 -37.05 23.87 -0.61
N LEU A 17 -35.74 24.14 -0.73
CA LEU A 17 -34.74 23.13 -1.04
C LEU A 17 -34.63 22.09 0.08
N ARG A 18 -34.56 22.52 1.34
CA ARG A 18 -34.56 21.60 2.48
C ARG A 18 -35.80 20.72 2.48
N ALA A 19 -37.00 21.30 2.31
CA ALA A 19 -38.23 20.52 2.25
C ALA A 19 -38.23 19.48 1.12
N ALA A 20 -37.76 19.86 -0.08
CA ALA A 20 -37.66 18.95 -1.21
C ALA A 20 -36.66 17.81 -0.96
N LEU A 21 -35.49 18.12 -0.38
CA LEU A 21 -34.48 17.12 -0.04
C LEU A 21 -34.95 16.18 1.06
N THR A 22 -35.65 16.69 2.08
CA THR A 22 -36.25 15.86 3.13
C THR A 22 -37.32 14.94 2.55
N ALA A 23 -38.18 15.44 1.67
CA ALA A 23 -39.18 14.61 0.98
C ALA A 23 -38.52 13.52 0.12
N ARG A 24 -37.41 13.84 -0.56
CA ARG A 24 -36.67 12.86 -1.35
C ARG A 24 -35.96 11.83 -0.49
N ALA A 25 -35.38 12.24 0.65
CA ALA A 25 -34.75 11.34 1.60
C ALA A 25 -35.76 10.36 2.22
N ALA A 26 -37.00 10.80 2.46
CA ALA A 26 -38.07 9.95 2.95
C ALA A 26 -38.49 8.84 1.97
N GLN A 27 -38.18 9.00 0.67
CA GLN A 27 -38.43 7.99 -0.36
C GLN A 27 -37.30 6.96 -0.47
N VAL A 28 -36.12 7.22 0.11
CA VAL A 28 -35.00 6.30 0.08
C VAL A 28 -35.32 5.13 1.01
N THR A 29 -35.40 3.94 0.43
CA THR A 29 -35.69 2.72 1.18
C THR A 29 -34.41 2.04 1.62
N HIS A 30 -34.51 1.11 2.57
CA HIS A 30 -33.37 0.28 2.96
C HIS A 30 -32.77 -0.47 1.76
N HIS A 31 -33.58 -0.84 0.75
CA HIS A 31 -33.13 -1.51 -0.46
C HIS A 31 -32.11 -0.65 -1.25
N ASP A 32 -32.35 0.65 -1.36
CA ASP A 32 -31.50 1.59 -2.10
C ASP A 32 -30.15 1.81 -1.42
N LEU A 33 -30.10 1.60 -0.10
CA LEU A 33 -28.88 1.70 0.70
C LEU A 33 -28.12 0.38 0.78
N ARG A 34 -28.68 -0.73 0.29
CA ARG A 34 -27.98 -2.02 0.32
C ARG A 34 -26.77 -1.93 -0.60
N ARG A 35 -25.64 -2.39 -0.06
CA ARG A 35 -24.41 -2.51 -0.82
C ARG A 35 -24.58 -3.65 -1.82
N GLU A 36 -24.77 -3.30 -3.10
CA GLU A 36 -24.70 -4.30 -4.16
C GLU A 36 -23.28 -4.85 -4.28
N PRO A 37 -23.14 -6.15 -4.57
CA PRO A 37 -21.83 -6.75 -4.80
C PRO A 37 -21.18 -6.09 -6.02
N PRO A 38 -19.86 -5.81 -5.97
CA PRO A 38 -19.16 -5.23 -7.11
C PRO A 38 -19.30 -6.16 -8.33
N PRO A 39 -19.45 -5.61 -9.55
CA PRO A 39 -19.63 -6.41 -10.75
C PRO A 39 -18.45 -7.37 -10.92
N GLN A 40 -18.74 -8.67 -10.83
CA GLN A 40 -17.70 -9.71 -10.76
C GLN A 40 -17.02 -10.02 -12.11
N GLY A 41 -17.49 -9.45 -13.22
CA GLY A 41 -17.16 -9.96 -14.56
C GLY A 41 -15.98 -9.31 -15.29
N ARG A 42 -15.65 -8.04 -15.04
CA ARG A 42 -14.77 -7.27 -15.98
C ARG A 42 -13.45 -6.75 -15.41
N ALA A 43 -13.34 -6.54 -14.10
CA ALA A 43 -12.09 -6.00 -13.52
C ALA A 43 -10.96 -7.05 -13.41
N ARG A 44 -11.28 -8.34 -13.30
CA ARG A 44 -10.28 -9.42 -13.24
C ARG A 44 -9.66 -9.75 -14.60
N SER A 45 -10.38 -9.58 -15.70
CA SER A 45 -9.89 -9.97 -17.03
C SER A 45 -8.78 -9.06 -17.53
N LEU A 46 -8.86 -7.75 -17.29
CA LEU A 46 -7.81 -6.81 -17.68
C LEU A 46 -6.48 -7.11 -16.97
N ARG A 47 -6.51 -7.44 -15.67
CA ARG A 47 -5.30 -7.80 -14.91
C ARG A 47 -4.61 -9.06 -15.47
N GLY A 48 -5.36 -10.01 -16.01
CA GLY A 48 -4.83 -11.22 -16.64
C GLY A 48 -4.14 -10.97 -17.98
N LEU A 49 -4.68 -10.07 -18.81
CA LEU A 49 -4.10 -9.69 -20.11
C LEU A 49 -2.78 -8.92 -19.94
N TYR A 50 -2.75 -7.94 -19.02
CA TYR A 50 -1.50 -7.20 -18.72
C TYR A 50 -0.46 -8.10 -18.05
N GLY A 51 -0.88 -9.10 -17.26
CA GLY A 51 0.04 -10.03 -16.59
C GLY A 51 0.86 -10.89 -17.56
N ARG A 52 0.24 -11.42 -18.62
CA ARG A 52 0.94 -12.27 -19.61
C ARG A 52 1.91 -11.48 -20.48
N GLY A 53 1.52 -10.27 -20.91
CA GLY A 53 2.39 -9.39 -21.68
C GLY A 53 3.63 -8.95 -20.89
N LEU A 54 3.45 -8.57 -19.61
CA LEU A 54 4.57 -8.21 -18.74
C LEU A 54 5.47 -9.39 -18.41
N ALA A 55 4.92 -10.60 -18.23
CA ALA A 55 5.73 -11.79 -18.03
C ALA A 55 6.58 -12.12 -19.26
N ALA A 56 6.01 -12.06 -20.46
CA ALA A 56 6.77 -12.26 -21.70
C ALA A 56 7.87 -11.20 -21.89
N LEU A 57 7.57 -9.94 -21.58
CA LEU A 57 8.56 -8.85 -21.61
C LEU A 57 9.69 -9.08 -20.60
N ALA A 58 9.37 -9.51 -19.38
CA ALA A 58 10.35 -9.78 -18.34
C ALA A 58 11.28 -10.94 -18.72
N VAL A 59 10.74 -12.00 -19.34
CA VAL A 59 11.55 -13.11 -19.85
C VAL A 59 12.48 -12.64 -20.97
N ALA A 60 11.98 -11.87 -21.93
CA ALA A 60 12.80 -11.32 -23.00
C ALA A 60 13.92 -10.41 -22.48
N ALA A 61 13.62 -9.55 -21.50
CA ALA A 61 14.59 -8.68 -20.85
C ALA A 61 15.65 -9.48 -20.07
N ALA A 62 15.26 -10.55 -19.37
CA ALA A 62 16.19 -11.42 -18.67
C ALA A 62 17.15 -12.14 -19.63
N VAL A 63 16.64 -12.67 -20.75
CA VAL A 63 17.48 -13.28 -21.78
C VAL A 63 18.45 -12.26 -22.38
N ALA A 64 17.99 -11.05 -22.69
CA ALA A 64 18.84 -9.98 -23.19
C ALA A 64 19.93 -9.59 -22.18
N ALA A 65 19.60 -9.48 -20.90
CA ALA A 65 20.57 -9.20 -19.84
C ALA A 65 21.62 -10.32 -19.70
N VAL A 66 21.22 -11.59 -19.77
CA VAL A 66 22.14 -12.73 -19.74
C VAL A 66 23.04 -12.74 -20.97
N CYS A 67 22.50 -12.46 -22.17
CA CYS A 67 23.30 -12.33 -23.37
C CYS A 67 24.30 -11.18 -23.27
N LEU A 68 23.89 -10.01 -22.75
CA LEU A 68 24.79 -8.87 -22.53
C LEU A 68 25.88 -9.18 -21.51
N LEU A 69 25.55 -9.86 -20.41
CA LEU A 69 26.54 -10.30 -19.41
C LEU A 69 27.51 -11.36 -19.95
N ALA A 70 27.02 -12.24 -20.83
CA ALA A 70 27.85 -13.25 -21.50
C ALA A 70 28.75 -12.63 -22.58
N LEU A 71 28.28 -11.59 -23.27
CA LEU A 71 29.01 -10.90 -24.35
C LEU A 71 29.97 -9.82 -23.81
N LEU A 72 29.71 -9.26 -22.63
CA LEU A 72 30.59 -8.30 -21.95
C LEU A 72 31.06 -8.87 -20.59
N PRO A 73 32.02 -9.81 -20.59
CA PRO A 73 32.69 -10.16 -19.35
C PRO A 73 33.55 -8.97 -18.91
N GLU A 74 33.38 -8.55 -17.66
CA GLU A 74 34.19 -7.54 -16.95
C GLU A 74 33.89 -6.06 -17.24
N SER A 75 32.78 -5.57 -16.68
CA SER A 75 32.74 -4.20 -16.14
C SER A 75 32.61 -4.31 -14.62
N ARG A 76 33.72 -4.52 -13.90
CA ARG A 76 33.74 -4.45 -12.44
C ARG A 76 33.46 -3.03 -11.98
N LEU A 77 32.19 -2.65 -11.95
CA LEU A 77 31.71 -1.67 -11.00
C LEU A 77 31.71 -2.38 -9.65
N ASN A 78 32.89 -2.42 -9.03
CA ASN A 78 33.05 -2.80 -7.63
C ASN A 78 32.98 -1.49 -6.85
N PRO A 79 31.77 -0.98 -6.49
CA PRO A 79 31.70 0.20 -5.65
C PRO A 79 32.31 -0.18 -4.31
N THR A 80 33.42 0.47 -3.95
CA THR A 80 33.98 0.39 -2.61
C THR A 80 32.86 0.75 -1.62
N PRO A 81 32.60 -0.07 -0.58
CA PRO A 81 31.61 0.28 0.42
C PRO A 81 32.04 1.57 1.11
N VAL A 82 31.32 2.66 0.85
CA VAL A 82 31.52 3.91 1.58
C VAL A 82 30.98 3.68 2.99
N GLN A 83 31.82 3.89 4.01
CA GLN A 83 31.39 3.76 5.40
C GLN A 83 30.22 4.72 5.66
N PRO A 84 29.12 4.26 6.28
CA PRO A 84 28.04 5.14 6.66
C PRO A 84 28.56 6.26 7.55
N ALA A 85 28.28 7.51 7.19
CA ALA A 85 28.61 8.66 8.02
C ALA A 85 27.91 8.49 9.38
N ARG A 86 28.70 8.48 10.47
CA ARG A 86 28.17 8.41 11.83
C ARG A 86 27.28 9.65 12.06
N PRO A 87 26.00 9.49 12.42
CA PRO A 87 25.14 10.64 12.65
C PRO A 87 25.68 11.45 13.84
N PRO A 88 25.60 12.79 13.81
CA PRO A 88 25.94 13.62 14.95
C PRO A 88 25.09 13.19 16.14
N ALA A 89 25.74 13.01 17.30
CA ALA A 89 25.06 12.70 18.55
C ALA A 89 24.12 13.85 18.89
N THR A 90 22.86 13.71 18.50
CA THR A 90 21.79 14.56 18.97
C THR A 90 21.42 14.04 20.34
N THR A 91 21.91 14.72 21.37
CA THR A 91 21.40 14.62 22.73
C THR A 91 19.95 15.10 22.69
N THR A 92 19.04 14.24 22.25
CA THR A 92 17.61 14.46 22.38
C THR A 92 17.17 13.70 23.60
N ASP A 93 17.10 14.46 24.69
CA ASP A 93 16.32 14.16 25.88
C ASP A 93 14.88 13.87 25.42
N ARG A 94 14.56 12.59 25.25
CA ARG A 94 13.23 12.09 24.98
C ARG A 94 12.95 10.99 26.01
N PRO A 95 11.93 11.13 26.86
CA PRO A 95 11.61 10.09 27.82
C PRO A 95 11.21 8.81 27.06
N ALA A 96 11.81 7.69 27.45
CA ALA A 96 11.57 6.39 26.87
C ALA A 96 10.12 5.95 27.08
N PRO A 97 9.43 5.36 26.08
CA PRO A 97 8.20 4.64 26.33
C PRO A 97 8.50 3.43 27.21
N GLU A 98 7.74 3.23 28.30
CA GLU A 98 7.85 2.04 29.14
C GLU A 98 7.59 0.78 28.30
N GLN A 99 8.60 -0.05 28.16
CA GLN A 99 8.53 -1.32 27.45
C GLN A 99 8.17 -2.43 28.47
N PRO A 100 7.09 -3.20 28.26
CA PRO A 100 6.77 -4.31 29.16
C PRO A 100 7.86 -5.39 29.11
N PRO A 101 8.13 -6.12 30.21
CA PRO A 101 9.22 -7.08 30.27
C PRO A 101 8.97 -8.24 29.29
N MET A 102 9.82 -8.36 28.27
CA MET A 102 9.86 -9.56 27.42
C MET A 102 10.49 -10.72 28.19
N PRO A 103 9.92 -11.94 28.14
CA PRO A 103 10.58 -13.13 28.65
C PRO A 103 11.84 -13.41 27.82
N ARG A 104 12.98 -13.56 28.50
CA ARG A 104 14.26 -13.95 27.88
C ARG A 104 14.15 -15.41 27.39
N PRO A 105 14.43 -15.71 26.11
CA PRO A 105 14.70 -17.08 25.69
C PRO A 105 16.04 -17.52 26.28
N SER A 106 16.05 -18.60 27.06
CA SER A 106 17.28 -19.24 27.53
C SER A 106 18.12 -19.69 26.34
N ALA A 107 19.40 -19.33 26.33
CA ALA A 107 20.34 -19.76 25.29
C ALA A 107 20.48 -21.29 25.31
N GLN A 108 19.87 -21.96 24.33
CA GLN A 108 20.16 -23.36 24.04
C GLN A 108 21.40 -23.39 23.16
N THR A 109 22.52 -23.88 23.69
CA THR A 109 23.71 -24.16 22.89
C THR A 109 23.43 -25.35 21.97
N PRO A 110 23.65 -25.23 20.64
CA PRO A 110 23.51 -26.38 19.74
C PRO A 110 24.65 -27.36 19.99
N ARG A 111 24.30 -28.61 20.34
CA ARG A 111 25.26 -29.70 20.51
C ARG A 111 25.54 -30.33 19.14
N VAL A 112 26.76 -30.18 18.65
CA VAL A 112 27.21 -30.85 17.41
C VAL A 112 27.56 -32.30 17.73
N VAL A 113 26.88 -33.25 17.07
CA VAL A 113 27.24 -34.68 17.11
C VAL A 113 28.01 -35.00 15.83
N PRO A 114 29.23 -35.56 15.90
CA PRO A 114 29.98 -35.95 14.72
C PRO A 114 29.40 -37.23 14.08
N PRO A 115 29.47 -37.38 12.75
CA PRO A 115 28.97 -38.56 12.06
C PRO A 115 29.84 -39.79 12.35
N ALA A 116 29.19 -40.95 12.44
CA ALA A 116 29.84 -42.24 12.66
C ALA A 116 30.61 -42.73 11.42
N PRO A 117 31.75 -43.41 11.58
CA PRO A 117 32.48 -44.03 10.49
C PRO A 117 31.71 -45.23 9.92
N ALA A 118 31.81 -45.40 8.60
CA ALA A 118 31.20 -46.50 7.86
C ALA A 118 32.18 -47.68 7.78
N ASP A 119 31.69 -48.88 8.13
CA ASP A 119 32.18 -50.19 7.68
C ASP A 119 30.97 -51.07 7.35
#